data_AF-A0A086AB22-F1
#
_entry.id   AF-A0A086AB22-F1
#
_cell.length_a   1.000
_cell.length_b   1.000
_cell.length_c   1.000
_cell.angle_alpha   90.00
_cell.angle_beta   90.00
_cell.angle_gamma   90.00
#
_symmetry.space_group_name_H-M   'P 1'
#
loop_
_entity.id
_entity.type
_entity.pdbx_description
1 polymer ?
#
loop_
_entity_poly.entity_id
_entity_poly.type
_entity_poly.pdbx_seq_one_letter_code
_entity_poly.pdbx_strand_id
1 'polypeptide(L)'
;MEKEKLRRLRKQKGFTQQQIADAIATDVSNYSRKETDGVRIIREEWEKIAKFMDVPLEEIYQEEEATIIINNENNTVGDQASFGFNGTNNNYNIPNSVIDNLQEYITLLKEEIARLKEEKK
;
A
#
# COMPACT_ATOMS: atom_id res chain seq x y z
N MET A 1 2.30 -3.20 -9.58
CA MET A 1 2.71 -4.34 -10.45
C MET A 1 1.51 -4.87 -11.20
N GLU A 2 1.66 -5.21 -12.48
CA GLU A 2 0.57 -5.76 -13.30
C GLU A 2 0.29 -7.23 -12.93
N LYS A 3 -0.99 -7.63 -12.87
CA LYS A 3 -1.43 -8.99 -12.54
C LYS A 3 -1.34 -9.92 -13.75
N GLU A 4 -0.12 -10.16 -14.23
CA GLU A 4 0.11 -10.81 -15.53
C GLU A 4 -0.51 -12.22 -15.62
N LYS A 5 -0.45 -13.04 -14.56
CA LYS A 5 -1.08 -14.39 -14.54
C LYS A 5 -2.59 -14.28 -14.73
N LEU A 6 -3.24 -13.41 -13.94
CA LEU A 6 -4.69 -13.19 -14.02
C LEU A 6 -5.09 -12.68 -15.42
N ARG A 7 -4.38 -11.66 -15.93
CA ARG A 7 -4.63 -11.08 -17.26
C ARG A 7 -4.49 -12.10 -18.38
N ARG A 8 -3.44 -12.91 -18.35
CA ARG A 8 -3.18 -13.96 -19.35
C ARG A 8 -4.27 -15.01 -19.32
N LEU A 9 -4.62 -15.51 -18.14
CA LEU A 9 -5.64 -16.57 -18.01
C LEU A 9 -7.03 -16.06 -18.42
N ARG A 10 -7.37 -14.81 -18.07
CA ARG A 10 -8.60 -14.16 -18.50
C ARG A 10 -8.72 -14.11 -20.01
N LYS A 11 -7.66 -13.67 -20.70
CA LYS A 11 -7.61 -13.62 -22.17
C LYS A 11 -7.68 -15.01 -22.80
N GLN A 12 -6.97 -15.99 -22.22
CA GLN A 12 -6.98 -17.39 -22.70
C GLN A 12 -8.38 -18.02 -22.61
N LYS A 13 -9.15 -17.72 -21.56
CA LYS A 13 -10.54 -18.18 -21.40
C LYS A 13 -11.57 -17.32 -22.15
N GLY A 14 -11.15 -16.22 -22.79
CA GLY A 14 -12.04 -15.35 -23.56
C GLY A 14 -12.92 -14.42 -22.72
N PHE A 15 -12.61 -14.22 -21.44
CA PHE A 15 -13.38 -13.33 -20.58
C PHE A 15 -13.01 -11.86 -20.80
N THR A 16 -14.01 -11.01 -20.84
CA THR A 16 -13.84 -9.54 -20.85
C THR A 16 -13.60 -9.01 -19.44
N GLN A 17 -13.02 -7.82 -19.33
CA GLN A 17 -12.88 -7.14 -18.03
C GLN A 17 -14.24 -6.84 -17.39
N GLN A 18 -15.27 -6.54 -18.20
CA GLN A 18 -16.65 -6.36 -17.74
C GLN A 18 -17.18 -7.60 -17.03
N GLN A 19 -17.03 -8.79 -17.63
CA GLN A 19 -17.52 -10.03 -17.05
C GLN A 19 -16.88 -10.35 -15.69
N ILE A 20 -15.57 -10.06 -15.53
CA ILE A 20 -14.92 -10.25 -14.23
C ILE A 20 -15.37 -9.20 -13.22
N ALA A 21 -15.54 -7.95 -13.66
CA ALA A 21 -16.03 -6.87 -12.81
C ALA A 21 -17.43 -7.19 -12.27
N ASP A 22 -18.31 -7.70 -13.13
CA ASP A 22 -19.66 -8.15 -12.76
C ASP A 22 -19.60 -9.30 -11.74
N ALA A 23 -18.67 -10.24 -11.91
CA ALA A 23 -18.49 -11.38 -11.00
C ALA A 23 -18.08 -10.98 -9.57
N ILE A 24 -17.36 -9.86 -9.42
CA ILE A 24 -16.95 -9.33 -8.11
C ILE A 24 -17.76 -8.11 -7.66
N ALA A 25 -18.86 -7.79 -8.37
CA ALA A 25 -19.74 -6.65 -8.10
C ALA A 25 -19.01 -5.30 -8.03
N THR A 26 -18.16 -5.02 -9.02
CA THR A 26 -17.46 -3.74 -9.19
C THR A 26 -17.63 -3.19 -10.60
N ASP A 27 -17.24 -1.94 -10.84
CA ASP A 27 -17.15 -1.36 -12.18
C ASP A 27 -15.89 -1.81 -12.95
N VAL A 28 -15.97 -1.75 -14.29
CA VAL A 28 -14.88 -2.15 -15.20
C VAL A 28 -13.61 -1.34 -14.96
N SER A 29 -13.73 -0.05 -14.64
CA SER A 29 -12.56 0.81 -14.43
C SER A 29 -11.82 0.45 -13.14
N ASN A 30 -12.52 0.07 -12.08
CA ASN A 30 -11.91 -0.44 -10.85
C ASN A 30 -11.25 -1.81 -11.09
N TYR A 31 -11.93 -2.73 -11.78
CA TYR A 31 -11.30 -4.00 -12.13
C TYR A 31 -10.08 -3.84 -13.05
N SER A 32 -10.13 -2.93 -14.03
CA SER A 32 -8.99 -2.63 -14.91
C SER A 32 -7.78 -2.16 -14.11
N ARG A 33 -7.99 -1.28 -13.11
CA ARG A 33 -6.93 -0.82 -12.20
C ARG A 33 -6.38 -1.93 -11.31
N LYS A 34 -7.23 -2.87 -10.88
CA LYS A 34 -6.82 -4.08 -10.15
C LYS A 34 -5.97 -5.03 -10.98
N GLU A 35 -6.32 -5.18 -12.26
CA GLU A 35 -5.57 -6.04 -13.19
C GLU A 35 -4.25 -5.40 -13.65
N THR A 36 -4.22 -4.08 -13.86
CA THR A 36 -3.13 -3.38 -14.58
C THR A 36 -2.33 -2.43 -13.69
N ASP A 37 -3.02 -1.62 -12.89
CA ASP A 37 -2.45 -0.42 -12.24
C ASP A 37 -1.99 -0.66 -10.80
N GLY A 38 -1.80 -1.94 -10.43
CA GLY A 38 -1.29 -2.31 -9.11
C GLY A 38 -2.26 -2.08 -7.95
N VAL A 39 -3.56 -1.89 -8.23
CA VAL A 39 -4.57 -1.88 -7.17
C VAL A 39 -4.72 -3.30 -6.61
N ARG A 40 -4.73 -3.39 -5.28
CA ARG A 40 -4.87 -4.67 -4.58
C ARG A 40 -6.21 -5.33 -4.86
N ILE A 41 -6.16 -6.65 -5.08
CA ILE A 41 -7.34 -7.52 -5.09
C ILE A 41 -7.42 -8.20 -3.72
N ILE A 42 -8.53 -8.03 -3.02
CA ILE A 42 -8.72 -8.66 -1.71
C ILE A 42 -8.98 -10.16 -1.86
N ARG A 43 -8.72 -10.96 -0.81
CA ARG A 43 -8.85 -12.43 -0.87
C ARG A 43 -10.25 -12.88 -1.35
N GLU A 44 -11.31 -12.25 -0.85
CA GLU A 44 -12.68 -12.57 -1.27
C GLU A 44 -12.92 -12.33 -2.77
N GLU A 45 -12.30 -11.30 -3.34
CA GLU A 45 -12.40 -11.03 -4.77
C GLU A 45 -11.62 -12.06 -5.58
N TRP A 46 -10.43 -12.45 -5.12
CA TRP A 46 -9.67 -13.54 -5.72
C TRP A 46 -10.48 -14.85 -5.77
N GLU A 47 -11.15 -15.21 -4.68
CA GLU A 47 -11.99 -16.40 -4.61
C GLU A 47 -13.19 -16.33 -5.57
N LYS A 48 -13.83 -15.17 -5.67
CA LYS A 48 -14.93 -14.94 -6.62
C LYS A 48 -14.46 -15.04 -8.07
N ILE A 49 -13.30 -14.48 -8.39
CA ILE A 49 -12.71 -14.55 -9.74
C ILE A 49 -12.34 -16.00 -10.08
N ALA A 50 -11.68 -16.71 -9.17
CA ALA A 50 -11.33 -18.13 -9.34
C ALA A 50 -12.57 -18.98 -9.61
N LYS A 51 -13.63 -18.78 -8.82
CA LYS A 51 -14.91 -19.46 -8.98
C LYS A 51 -15.59 -19.12 -10.31
N PHE A 52 -15.60 -17.85 -10.72
CA PHE A 52 -16.18 -17.42 -11.98
C PHE A 52 -15.45 -17.99 -13.19
N MET A 53 -14.12 -18.05 -13.12
CA MET A 53 -13.29 -18.58 -14.18
C MET A 53 -13.18 -20.11 -14.16
N ASP A 54 -13.72 -20.78 -13.14
CA ASP A 54 -13.60 -22.22 -12.90
C ASP A 54 -12.12 -22.67 -12.95
N VAL A 55 -11.31 -22.08 -12.07
CA VAL A 55 -9.87 -22.36 -11.93
C VAL A 55 -9.47 -22.39 -10.45
N PRO A 56 -8.42 -23.15 -10.08
CA PRO A 56 -7.81 -23.05 -8.76
C PRO A 56 -7.28 -21.64 -8.49
N LEU A 57 -7.37 -21.19 -7.24
CA LEU A 57 -6.88 -19.88 -6.83
C LEU A 57 -5.38 -19.72 -7.13
N GLU A 58 -4.61 -20.78 -6.96
CA GLU A 58 -3.16 -20.84 -7.14
C GLU A 58 -2.73 -20.53 -8.59
N GLU A 59 -3.61 -20.76 -9.57
CA GLU A 59 -3.33 -20.47 -10.98
C GLU A 59 -3.38 -18.98 -11.30
N ILE A 60 -4.29 -18.25 -10.64
CA ILE A 60 -4.47 -16.81 -10.86
C ILE A 60 -3.74 -15.96 -9.83
N TYR A 61 -3.48 -16.51 -8.64
CA TYR A 61 -2.90 -15.77 -7.53
C TYR A 61 -1.44 -15.40 -7.81
N GLN A 62 -1.15 -14.13 -7.56
CA GLN A 62 0.20 -13.59 -7.56
C GLN A 62 0.39 -12.83 -6.25
N GLU A 63 1.45 -13.21 -5.54
CA GLU A 63 1.85 -12.55 -4.32
C GLU A 63 2.12 -11.07 -4.60
N GLU A 64 1.47 -10.20 -3.85
CA GLU A 64 1.70 -8.77 -3.94
C GLU A 64 2.95 -8.44 -3.15
N GLU A 65 4.04 -8.07 -3.84
CA GLU A 65 5.03 -7.22 -3.19
C GLU A 65 4.30 -5.94 -2.78
N ALA A 66 4.34 -5.62 -1.49
CA ALA A 66 3.64 -4.48 -0.93
C ALA A 66 4.20 -3.18 -1.53
N THR A 67 3.65 -2.71 -2.65
CA THR A 67 3.96 -1.37 -3.16
C THR A 67 3.23 -0.36 -2.30
N ILE A 68 3.98 0.27 -1.39
CA ILE A 68 3.52 1.36 -0.55
C ILE A 68 3.34 2.59 -1.46
N ILE A 69 2.09 2.92 -1.81
CA ILE A 69 1.77 4.19 -2.49
C ILE A 69 1.48 5.23 -1.40
N ILE A 70 2.40 6.18 -1.24
CA ILE A 70 2.28 7.30 -0.28
C ILE A 70 1.68 8.51 -1.02
N ASN A 71 0.41 8.83 -0.77
CA ASN A 71 -0.19 10.09 -1.20
C ASN A 71 0.13 11.17 -0.16
N ASN A 72 0.93 12.16 -0.57
CA ASN A 72 1.32 13.27 0.30
C ASN A 72 0.21 14.33 0.37
N GLU A 73 -0.30 14.59 1.57
CA GLU A 73 -1.37 15.55 1.88
C GLU A 73 -0.87 17.00 1.88
N ASN A 74 -0.50 17.51 0.70
CA ASN A 74 -0.63 18.95 0.45
C ASN A 74 -1.92 19.27 -0.31
N ASN A 75 -2.96 18.45 -0.13
CA ASN A 75 -4.28 18.75 -0.65
C ASN A 75 -5.12 19.31 0.49
N THR A 76 -5.25 20.64 0.52
CA THR A 76 -6.23 21.35 1.32
C THR A 76 -7.58 20.67 1.13
N VAL A 77 -8.10 20.06 2.19
CA VAL A 77 -9.43 19.44 2.24
C VAL A 77 -10.47 20.53 2.02
N GLY A 78 -10.83 20.73 0.76
CA GLY A 78 -11.90 21.59 0.28
C GLY A 78 -12.94 20.74 -0.43
N ASP A 79 -13.90 20.28 0.37
CA ASP A 79 -15.25 19.84 0.01
C ASP A 79 -15.47 18.49 -0.70
N GLN A 80 -16.45 17.78 -0.15
CA GLN A 80 -17.30 16.72 -0.72
C GLN A 80 -16.77 15.27 -0.85
N ALA A 81 -17.37 14.41 0.00
CA ALA A 81 -17.73 12.99 -0.20
C ALA A 81 -16.56 11.98 -0.29
N SER A 82 -16.60 10.76 0.22
CA SER A 82 -17.65 9.87 0.74
C SER A 82 -16.91 8.62 1.28
N PHE A 83 -17.39 8.04 2.37
CA PHE A 83 -17.21 6.64 2.81
C PHE A 83 -15.88 5.90 2.56
N GLY A 84 -15.14 5.60 3.64
CA GLY A 84 -14.16 4.51 3.62
C GLY A 84 -13.08 4.65 4.68
N PHE A 85 -13.39 4.29 5.93
CA PHE A 85 -12.38 4.10 6.97
C PHE A 85 -11.38 3.01 6.53
N ASN A 86 -10.15 3.40 6.22
CA ASN A 86 -9.00 2.51 6.21
C ASN A 86 -7.97 3.04 7.20
N GLY A 87 -7.61 2.20 8.18
CA GLY A 87 -6.67 2.50 9.24
C GLY A 87 -5.31 2.94 8.71
N THR A 88 -5.03 4.23 8.82
CA THR A 88 -3.73 4.84 8.60
C THR A 88 -2.81 4.53 9.78
N ASN A 89 -2.12 3.38 9.75
CA ASN A 89 -0.93 3.17 10.58
C ASN A 89 0.23 3.93 9.94
N ASN A 90 0.40 5.17 10.37
CA ASN A 90 1.47 6.07 9.93
C ASN A 90 2.81 5.62 10.52
N ASN A 91 3.51 4.70 9.86
CA ASN A 91 4.91 4.42 10.18
C ASN A 91 5.80 5.44 9.46
N TYR A 92 6.04 6.57 10.12
CA TYR A 92 7.06 7.53 9.71
C TYR A 92 8.44 6.89 9.87
N ASN A 93 9.07 6.52 8.76
CA ASN A 93 10.46 6.06 8.79
C ASN A 93 11.36 7.30 8.91
N ILE A 94 11.79 7.61 10.13
CA ILE A 94 12.69 8.73 10.40
C ILE A 94 14.03 8.43 9.71
N PRO A 95 14.55 9.32 8.84
CA PRO A 95 15.82 9.10 8.18
C PRO A 95 16.95 8.87 9.20
N ASN A 96 17.81 7.89 8.96
CA ASN A 96 18.94 7.60 9.85
C ASN A 96 19.81 8.84 10.11
N SER A 97 19.95 9.73 9.13
CA SER A 97 20.66 11.00 9.29
C SER A 97 20.07 11.88 10.39
N VAL A 98 18.75 11.88 10.59
CA VAL A 98 18.10 12.64 11.67
C VAL A 98 18.40 11.98 13.01
N ILE A 99 18.41 10.64 13.07
CA ILE A 99 18.75 9.89 14.27
C ILE A 99 20.21 10.15 14.67
N ASP A 100 21.13 10.11 13.70
CA ASP A 100 22.56 10.35 13.91
C ASP A 100 22.81 11.77 14.45
N ASN A 101 22.19 12.79 13.82
CA ASN A 101 22.28 14.18 14.29
C ASN A 101 21.74 14.35 15.73
N LEU A 102 20.64 13.68 16.07
CA LEU A 102 20.07 13.75 17.42
C LEU A 102 20.97 13.08 18.46
N GLN A 103 21.60 11.96 18.11
CA GLN A 103 22.55 11.27 18.99
C GLN A 103 23.81 12.11 19.23
N GLU A 104 24.33 12.76 18.18
CA GLU A 104 25.46 13.69 18.30
C GLU A 104 25.11 14.86 19.22
N TYR A 105 23.93 15.46 19.04
CA TYR A 105 23.47 16.57 19.89
C TYR A 105 23.29 16.15 21.36
N ILE A 106 22.73 14.96 21.61
CA ILE A 106 22.62 14.41 22.97
C ILE A 106 24.01 14.24 23.62
N THR A 107 25.00 13.83 22.84
CA THR A 107 26.37 13.65 23.33
C THR A 107 26.97 14.99 23.76
N LEU A 108 26.87 16.01 22.91
CA LEU A 108 27.33 17.36 23.23
C LEU A 108 26.66 17.93 24.50
N LEU A 109 25.35 17.74 24.63
CA LEU A 109 24.62 18.19 25.83
C LEU A 109 25.06 17.48 27.11
N LYS A 110 25.38 16.18 27.04
CA LYS A 110 25.86 15.42 28.21
C LYS A 110 27.24 15.90 28.66
N GLU A 111 28.13 16.15 27.71
CA GLU A 111 29.47 16.70 27.98
C GLU A 111 29.38 18.08 28.62
N GLU A 112 28.52 18.96 28.09
CA GLU A 112 28.29 20.30 28.63
C GLU A 112 27.76 20.24 30.07
N ILE A 113 26.80 19.35 30.34
CA ILE A 113 26.26 19.14 31.70
C ILE A 113 27.34 18.64 32.65
N ALA A 114 28.25 17.77 32.20
CA ALA A 114 29.35 17.29 33.03
C ALA A 114 30.30 18.45 33.39
N ARG A 115 30.70 19.26 32.41
CA ARG A 115 31.55 20.45 32.64
C ARG A 115 30.90 21.42 33.63
N LEU A 116 29.64 21.76 33.43
CA LEU A 116 28.90 22.69 34.30
C LEU A 116 28.72 22.15 35.73
N LYS A 117 28.67 20.82 35.91
CA LYS A 117 28.63 20.20 37.24
C LYS A 117 29.98 20.24 37.94
N GLU A 118 31.07 20.08 37.19
CA GLU A 118 32.43 20.24 37.70
C GLU A 118 32.72 21.70 38.08
N GLU A 119 32.27 22.67 37.28
CA GLU A 119 32.40 24.11 37.58
C GLU A 119 31.57 24.56 38.81
N LYS A 120 30.51 23.82 39.16
CA LYS A 120 29.67 24.09 40.34
C LYS A 120 30.11 23.39 41.62
N LYS A 121 31.21 22.63 41.58
CA LYS A 121 31.77 21.91 42.72
C LYS A 121 32.97 22.65 43.29
#